data_AF-A0A4V3CE37-F1
#
_entry.id   AF-A0A4V3CE37-F1
#
_cell.length_a   1.000
_cell.length_b   1.000
_cell.length_c   1.000
_cell.angle_alpha   90.00
_cell.angle_beta   90.00
_cell.angle_gamma   90.00
#
_symmetry.space_group_name_H-M   'P 1'
#
loop_
_entity.id
_entity.type
_entity.pdbx_description
1 polymer ?
#
loop_
_entity_poly.entity_id
_entity_poly.type
_entity_poly.pdbx_seq_one_letter_code
_entity_poly.pdbx_strand_id
1 'polypeptide(L)'
;MKNLFLSAAIVLGGLTSFASTSPITNTIVKTISIQDEYTEIKVVEVPVAVTDALKKAYPDAVLTKAYKNAKNEYKLEVTVADKVGALYANADGTWIKK
;
A
#
# COMPACT_ATOMS: atom_id res chain seq x y z
N MET A 1 84.59 -6.87 -16.09
CA MET A 1 84.07 -5.62 -16.70
C MET A 1 82.57 -5.79 -16.90
N LYS A 2 81.73 -5.14 -16.07
CA LYS A 2 81.23 -3.76 -16.20
C LYS A 2 80.03 -3.57 -17.18
N ASN A 3 79.10 -4.50 -17.32
CA ASN A 3 77.92 -4.24 -18.14
C ASN A 3 76.71 -4.77 -17.35
N LEU A 4 75.61 -4.07 -17.12
CA LEU A 4 75.11 -2.83 -17.70
C LEU A 4 74.02 -2.31 -16.75
N PHE A 5 73.98 -1.00 -16.68
CA PHE A 5 73.03 -0.12 -16.03
C PHE A 5 71.53 -0.43 -16.24
N LEU A 6 70.76 0.19 -15.34
CA LEU A 6 69.45 0.82 -15.59
C LEU A 6 68.24 -0.11 -15.78
N SER A 7 67.35 -0.14 -14.78
CA SER A 7 66.06 0.56 -14.90
C SER A 7 65.11 0.24 -13.75
N ALA A 8 64.68 1.31 -13.09
CA ALA A 8 63.32 1.56 -12.60
C ALA A 8 62.45 0.33 -12.27
N ALA A 9 62.53 -0.14 -11.03
CA ALA A 9 61.38 -0.80 -10.42
C ALA A 9 60.53 0.29 -9.75
N ILE A 10 59.69 0.94 -10.56
CA ILE A 10 58.59 1.76 -10.07
C ILE A 10 57.66 0.79 -9.34
N VAL A 11 57.74 0.78 -8.02
CA VAL A 11 56.74 0.15 -7.16
C VAL A 11 55.50 1.03 -7.28
N LEU A 12 54.74 0.81 -8.35
CA LEU A 12 53.40 1.35 -8.50
C LEU A 12 52.54 0.61 -7.47
N GLY A 13 52.57 1.12 -6.23
CA GLY A 13 51.72 0.68 -5.15
C GLY A 13 50.28 0.78 -5.63
N GLY A 14 49.68 -0.36 -5.94
CA GLY A 14 48.27 -0.47 -6.27
C GLY A 14 47.46 -0.01 -5.08
N LEU A 15 47.04 1.26 -5.09
CA LEU A 15 45.97 1.74 -4.23
C LEU A 15 44.68 1.12 -4.76
N THR A 16 44.38 -0.08 -4.30
CA THR A 16 43.05 -0.66 -4.42
C THR A 16 42.13 0.18 -3.55
N SER A 17 41.44 1.14 -4.17
CA SER A 17 40.31 1.82 -3.55
C SER A 17 39.18 0.80 -3.47
N PHE A 18 39.05 0.13 -2.32
CA PHE A 18 37.81 -0.57 -2.00
C PHE A 18 36.76 0.51 -1.76
N ALA A 19 36.01 0.86 -2.80
CA ALA A 19 34.77 1.59 -2.66
C ALA A 19 33.81 0.69 -1.86
N SER A 20 33.78 0.89 -0.54
CA SER A 20 32.78 0.28 0.32
C SER A 20 31.45 0.92 -0.05
N THR A 21 30.73 0.31 -0.99
CA THR A 21 29.33 0.63 -1.22
C THR A 21 28.60 0.12 0.01
N SER A 22 28.46 1.00 1.00
CA SER A 22 27.52 0.82 2.10
C SER A 22 26.20 0.39 1.46
N PRO A 23 25.61 -0.77 1.83
CA PRO A 23 24.30 -1.10 1.32
C PRO A 23 23.41 0.04 1.79
N ILE A 24 22.93 0.83 0.84
CA ILE A 24 21.82 1.74 1.04
C ILE A 24 20.74 0.80 1.53
N THR A 25 20.56 0.78 2.84
CA THR A 25 19.46 0.09 3.45
C THR A 25 18.32 1.01 3.05
N ASN A 26 17.73 0.72 1.89
CA ASN A 26 16.37 1.08 1.61
C ASN A 26 15.59 0.37 2.73
N THR A 27 15.58 1.03 3.89
CA THR A 27 14.49 0.90 4.82
C THR A 27 13.36 1.43 3.97
N ILE A 28 12.75 0.50 3.24
CA ILE A 28 11.35 0.56 2.91
C ILE A 28 10.75 0.67 4.30
N VAL A 29 10.70 1.91 4.79
CA VAL A 29 9.72 2.32 5.76
C VAL A 29 8.48 2.04 4.95
N LYS A 30 8.01 0.79 5.07
CA LYS A 30 6.63 0.44 4.84
C LYS A 30 6.00 1.35 5.88
N THR A 31 5.72 2.57 5.44
CA THR A 31 4.70 3.40 6.01
C THR A 31 3.51 2.47 5.91
N ILE A 32 3.35 1.65 6.94
CA ILE A 32 2.07 1.33 7.53
C ILE A 32 1.50 2.70 7.87
N SER A 33 1.10 3.39 6.80
CA SER A 33 -0.16 4.07 6.79
C SER A 33 -1.06 3.00 7.36
N ILE A 34 -1.42 3.19 8.62
CA ILE A 34 -2.77 3.04 9.13
C ILE A 34 -3.82 3.52 8.08
N GLN A 35 -3.74 3.01 6.84
CA GLN A 35 -4.88 2.80 5.99
C GLN A 35 -5.61 1.74 6.78
N ASP A 36 -6.70 2.12 7.45
CA ASP A 36 -7.64 1.17 8.03
C ASP A 36 -7.73 -0.01 7.05
N GLU A 37 -7.22 -1.18 7.45
CA GLU A 37 -7.03 -2.31 6.55
C GLU A 37 -8.42 -2.88 6.27
N TYR A 38 -9.08 -2.29 5.28
CA TYR A 38 -10.41 -2.68 4.83
C TYR A 38 -10.25 -4.02 4.10
N THR A 39 -10.65 -5.08 4.77
CA THR A 39 -10.66 -6.44 4.23
C THR A 39 -11.88 -6.59 3.33
N GLU A 40 -11.70 -7.06 2.09
CA GLU A 40 -12.82 -7.33 1.19
C GLU A 40 -13.66 -8.46 1.80
N ILE A 41 -14.93 -8.18 2.04
CA ILE A 41 -15.90 -9.12 2.58
C ILE A 41 -17.02 -9.34 1.59
N LYS A 42 -17.70 -10.48 1.71
CA LYS A 42 -18.90 -10.72 0.92
C LYS A 42 -20.01 -9.79 1.37
N VAL A 43 -20.90 -9.42 0.44
CA VAL A 43 -22.10 -8.63 0.73
C VAL A 43 -22.96 -9.24 1.85
N VAL A 44 -22.90 -10.57 2.01
CA VAL A 44 -23.62 -11.30 3.07
C VAL A 44 -23.07 -11.05 4.47
N GLU A 45 -21.81 -10.61 4.59
CA GLU A 45 -21.16 -10.27 5.86
C GLU A 45 -21.38 -8.79 6.23
N VAL A 46 -21.91 -8.00 5.30
CA VAL A 46 -22.34 -6.64 5.57
C VAL A 46 -23.61 -6.71 6.41
N PRO A 47 -23.69 -6.00 7.55
CA PRO A 47 -24.88 -5.93 8.37
C PRO A 47 -26.11 -5.54 7.54
N VAL A 48 -27.24 -6.17 7.86
CA VAL A 48 -28.52 -5.87 7.21
C VAL A 48 -28.86 -4.39 7.32
N ALA A 49 -28.54 -3.76 8.45
CA ALA A 49 -28.72 -2.32 8.66
C ALA A 49 -28.01 -1.46 7.61
N VAL A 50 -26.80 -1.84 7.20
CA VAL A 50 -26.00 -1.12 6.19
C VAL A 50 -26.53 -1.36 4.79
N THR A 51 -26.92 -2.60 4.46
CA THR A 51 -27.48 -2.94 3.15
C THR A 51 -28.88 -2.36 2.95
N ASP A 52 -29.71 -2.30 3.99
CA ASP A 52 -31.00 -1.62 3.96
C ASP A 52 -30.84 -0.11 3.85
N ALA A 53 -29.90 0.48 4.61
CA ALA A 53 -29.56 1.88 4.45
C ALA A 53 -29.12 2.17 3.01
N LEU A 54 -28.31 1.29 2.40
CA LEU A 54 -27.85 1.46 1.01
C LEU A 54 -29.03 1.48 0.04
N LYS A 55 -29.91 0.48 0.10
CA LYS A 55 -31.10 0.40 -0.76
C LYS A 55 -32.05 1.59 -0.55
N LYS A 56 -32.14 2.09 0.68
CA LYS A 56 -33.02 3.23 1.01
C LYS A 56 -32.46 4.57 0.54
N ALA A 57 -31.15 4.77 0.67
CA ALA A 57 -30.48 6.00 0.26
C ALA A 57 -30.23 6.04 -1.26
N TYR A 58 -29.90 4.89 -1.84
CA TYR A 58 -29.55 4.72 -3.25
C TYR A 58 -30.17 3.43 -3.80
N PRO A 59 -31.47 3.43 -4.16
CA PRO A 59 -32.15 2.25 -4.68
C PRO A 59 -31.58 1.76 -6.01
N ASP A 60 -31.01 2.68 -6.80
CA ASP A 60 -30.37 2.38 -8.09
C ASP A 60 -28.87 2.06 -7.97
N ALA A 61 -28.34 1.98 -6.74
CA ALA A 61 -26.95 1.62 -6.50
C ALA A 61 -26.73 0.11 -6.62
N VAL A 62 -25.80 -0.27 -7.49
CA VAL A 62 -25.31 -1.64 -7.60
C VAL A 62 -24.09 -1.79 -6.71
N LEU A 63 -24.22 -2.52 -5.61
CA LEU A 63 -23.08 -2.86 -4.76
C LEU A 63 -22.14 -3.80 -5.52
N THR A 64 -20.96 -3.29 -5.87
CA THR A 64 -19.94 -4.06 -6.58
C THR A 64 -19.04 -4.77 -5.59
N LYS A 65 -18.62 -4.06 -4.54
CA LYS A 65 -17.72 -4.60 -3.51
C LYS A 65 -18.07 -4.09 -2.13
N ALA A 66 -17.80 -4.91 -1.14
CA ALA A 66 -17.93 -4.55 0.26
C ALA A 66 -16.63 -4.86 0.98
N TYR A 67 -16.27 -3.98 1.91
CA TYR A 67 -15.09 -4.13 2.73
C TYR A 67 -15.43 -3.83 4.18
N LYS A 68 -14.72 -4.46 5.11
CA LYS A 68 -14.85 -4.27 6.54
C LYS A 68 -13.48 -3.99 7.15
N ASN A 69 -13.40 -3.04 8.09
CA ASN A 69 -12.20 -2.84 8.90
C ASN A 69 -12.33 -3.45 10.31
N ALA A 70 -11.23 -3.43 11.05
CA ALA A 70 -11.17 -3.90 12.44
C ALA A 70 -12.05 -3.09 13.42
N LYS A 71 -12.48 -1.88 13.04
CA LYS A 71 -13.37 -1.02 13.84
C LYS A 71 -14.86 -1.28 13.57
N ASN A 72 -15.17 -2.31 12.77
CA ASN A 72 -16.53 -2.58 12.29
C ASN A 72 -17.14 -1.42 11.46
N GLU A 73 -16.30 -0.67 10.77
CA GLU A 73 -16.71 0.21 9.70
C GLU A 73 -16.70 -0.58 8.38
N TYR A 74 -17.72 -0.33 7.58
CA TYR A 74 -18.00 -0.99 6.33
C TYR A 74 -17.83 0.01 5.20
N LYS A 75 -16.97 -0.28 4.23
CA LYS A 75 -16.84 0.47 3.00
C LYS A 75 -17.56 -0.30 1.89
N LEU A 76 -18.56 0.32 1.30
CA LEU A 76 -19.37 -0.22 0.21
C LEU A 76 -19.03 0.53 -1.06
N GLU A 77 -18.45 -0.14 -2.03
CA GLU A 77 -18.28 0.40 -3.37
C GLU A 77 -19.52 0.07 -4.20
N VAL A 78 -20.17 1.11 -4.65
CA VAL A 78 -21.43 1.03 -5.36
C VAL A 78 -21.33 1.78 -6.67
N THR A 79 -21.99 1.27 -7.71
CA THR A 79 -22.08 1.95 -8.99
C THR A 79 -23.51 2.46 -9.15
N VAL A 80 -23.66 3.77 -9.36
CA VAL A 80 -24.95 4.41 -9.62
C VAL A 80 -24.91 4.97 -11.04
N ALA A 81 -25.75 4.43 -11.92
CA ALA A 81 -25.75 4.68 -13.36
C ALA A 81 -24.39 4.36 -14.02
N ASP A 82 -23.49 5.33 -14.09
CA ASP A 82 -22.13 5.21 -14.66
C ASP A 82 -21.04 5.73 -13.70
N LYS A 83 -21.40 6.02 -12.45
CA LYS A 83 -20.48 6.56 -11.45
C LYS A 83 -20.24 5.55 -10.35
N VAL A 84 -18.98 5.20 -10.15
CA VAL A 84 -18.54 4.43 -8.98
C VAL A 84 -18.42 5.40 -7.79
N GLY A 85 -19.12 5.09 -6.71
CA GLY A 85 -19.06 5.78 -5.43
C GLY A 85 -18.65 4.82 -4.32
N ALA A 86 -17.95 5.32 -3.32
CA ALA A 86 -17.65 4.59 -2.10
C ALA A 86 -18.45 5.21 -0.94
N LEU A 87 -19.26 4.40 -0.28
CA LEU A 87 -20.02 4.77 0.91
C LEU A 87 -19.41 4.08 2.12
N TYR A 88 -19.36 4.77 3.25
CA TYR A 88 -18.85 4.22 4.50
C TYR A 88 -19.99 4.19 5.51
N ALA A 89 -20.15 3.07 6.22
CA ALA A 89 -21.17 2.90 7.24
C ALA A 89 -20.60 2.20 8.47
N ASN A 90 -21.17 2.46 9.64
CA ASN A 90 -20.89 1.67 10.85
C ASN A 90 -21.71 0.38 10.86
N ALA A 91 -21.35 -0.56 11.74
CA ALA A 91 -22.10 -1.79 11.96
C ALA A 91 -23.60 -1.57 12.22
N ASP A 92 -23.95 -0.44 12.82
CA ASP A 92 -25.32 -0.04 13.14
C ASP A 92 -26.12 0.46 11.92
N GLY A 93 -25.53 0.54 10.73
CA GLY A 93 -26.17 1.09 9.53
C GLY A 93 -26.10 2.60 9.39
N THR A 94 -25.41 3.29 10.30
CA THR A 94 -25.21 4.74 10.24
C THR A 94 -24.13 5.10 9.23
N TRP A 95 -24.45 5.95 8.26
CA TRP A 95 -23.50 6.45 7.28
C TRP A 95 -22.43 7.35 7.91
N ILE A 96 -21.18 7.11 7.53
CA ILE A 96 -20.00 7.87 7.92
C ILE A 96 -19.50 8.62 6.68
N LYS A 97 -19.16 9.90 6.83
CA LYS A 97 -18.40 10.64 5.82
C LYS A 97 -16.94 10.63 6.24
N LYS A 98 -16.07 10.07 5.40
CA LYS A 98 -14.61 10.21 5.47
C LYS A 98 -14.13 11.16 4.39
#